data_AF-A0A7V9PGM2-F1
#
_entry.id   AF-A0A7V9PGM2-F1
#
_cell.length_a   1.000
_cell.length_b   1.000
_cell.length_c   1.000
_cell.angle_alpha   90.00
_cell.angle_beta   90.00
_cell.angle_gamma   90.00
#
_symmetry.space_group_name_H-M   'P 1'
#
loop_
_entity.id
_entity.type
_entity.pdbx_description
1 polymer ?
#
loop_
_entity_poly.entity_id
_entity_poly.type
_entity_poly.pdbx_seq_one_letter_code
_entity_poly.pdbx_strand_id
1 'polypeptide(L)'
;MAGTATKPGRTSVDQATAEQYRQWLRQMLLVRRFEEKTGEAYSLGKIGGFCHLYIGQEAVAVGTLASLRADDYITASYREHGQALVRGISPR
;
A
#
# COMPACT_ATOMS: atom_id res chain seq x y z
N MET A 1 -18.47 25.73 -17.92
CA MET A 1 -17.21 25.82 -17.15
C MET A 1 -17.49 25.34 -15.74
N ALA A 2 -17.40 24.04 -15.47
CA ALA A 2 -17.67 23.50 -14.13
C ALA A 2 -16.45 23.78 -13.23
N GLY A 3 -16.66 24.57 -12.17
CA GLY A 3 -15.63 24.86 -11.18
C GLY A 3 -15.21 23.58 -10.47
N THR A 4 -13.94 23.20 -10.59
CA THR A 4 -13.36 22.12 -9.81
C THR A 4 -13.32 22.56 -8.35
N ALA A 5 -14.26 22.09 -7.54
CA ALA A 5 -14.22 22.27 -6.10
C ALA A 5 -12.90 21.67 -5.56
N THR A 6 -12.02 22.53 -5.04
CA THR A 6 -10.76 22.11 -4.43
C THR A 6 -11.07 21.34 -3.16
N LYS A 7 -10.91 20.02 -3.20
CA LYS A 7 -11.09 19.14 -2.04
C LYS A 7 -10.09 19.54 -0.92
N PRO A 8 -10.49 19.46 0.36
CA PRO A 8 -9.73 20.03 1.48
C PRO A 8 -8.29 19.51 1.59
N GLY A 9 -7.41 20.34 2.15
CA GLY A 9 -5.96 20.12 2.25
C GLY A 9 -5.56 18.92 3.11
N ARG A 10 -4.41 18.32 2.78
CA ARG A 10 -3.88 17.08 3.38
C ARG A 10 -3.43 17.27 4.84
N THR A 11 -3.65 16.27 5.67
CA THR A 11 -3.13 16.19 7.05
C THR A 11 -1.61 16.10 7.04
N SER A 12 -0.91 16.93 7.83
CA SER A 12 0.55 16.88 7.92
C SER A 12 1.03 15.64 8.69
N VAL A 13 2.17 15.09 8.27
CA VAL A 13 2.77 13.88 8.88
C VAL A 13 3.21 14.14 10.33
N ASP A 14 3.50 15.40 10.67
CA ASP A 14 4.00 15.84 11.98
C ASP A 14 2.99 15.71 13.14
N GLN A 15 1.76 15.27 12.87
CA GLN A 15 0.70 15.13 13.88
C GLN A 15 0.16 13.70 14.06
N ALA A 16 0.86 12.68 13.57
CA ALA A 16 0.40 11.31 13.73
C ALA A 16 0.42 10.85 15.21
N THR A 17 -0.69 10.29 15.65
CA THR A 17 -0.84 9.68 16.98
C THR A 17 -0.07 8.37 17.09
N ALA A 18 0.22 7.93 18.31
CA ALA A 18 0.83 6.62 18.55
C ALA A 18 0.02 5.45 17.96
N GLU A 19 -1.32 5.57 17.90
CA GLU A 19 -2.16 4.55 17.27
C GLU A 19 -2.01 4.55 15.74
N GLN A 20 -1.94 5.73 15.11
CA GLN A 20 -1.69 5.82 13.67
C GLN A 20 -0.33 5.20 13.30
N TYR A 21 0.73 5.46 14.08
CA TYR A 21 2.03 4.80 13.87
C TYR A 21 1.94 3.27 13.99
N ARG A 22 1.21 2.75 14.99
CA ARG A 22 0.99 1.30 15.12
C ARG A 22 0.21 0.74 13.94
N GLN A 23 -0.80 1.44 13.46
CA GLN A 23 -1.57 1.04 12.28
C GLN A 23 -0.68 0.98 11.04
N TRP A 24 0.14 1.99 10.78
CA TRP A 24 1.07 2.00 9.66
C TRP A 24 2.11 0.89 9.76
N LEU A 25 2.66 0.64 10.96
CA LEU A 25 3.56 -0.48 11.19
C LEU A 25 2.88 -1.83 10.90
N ARG A 26 1.63 -2.03 11.37
CA ARG A 26 0.86 -3.24 11.06
C ARG A 26 0.64 -3.41 9.56
N GLN A 27 0.33 -2.34 8.84
CA GLN A 27 0.18 -2.39 7.38
C GLN A 27 1.50 -2.73 6.68
N MET A 28 2.62 -2.13 7.08
CA MET A 28 3.92 -2.46 6.51
C MET A 28 4.30 -3.92 6.77
N LEU A 29 4.06 -4.43 7.98
CA LEU A 29 4.29 -5.83 8.31
C LEU A 29 3.39 -6.78 7.51
N LEU A 30 2.12 -6.42 7.29
CA LEU A 30 1.22 -7.19 6.44
C LEU A 30 1.77 -7.31 5.02
N VAL A 31 2.18 -6.19 4.41
CA VAL A 31 2.79 -6.18 3.07
C VAL A 31 4.03 -7.06 3.05
N ARG A 32 4.96 -6.89 4.01
CA ARG A 32 6.17 -7.71 4.09
C ARG A 32 5.85 -9.21 4.15
N ARG A 33 4.92 -9.63 5.02
CA ARG A 33 4.56 -11.05 5.19
C ARG A 33 3.85 -11.63 3.99
N PHE A 34 3.00 -10.83 3.33
CA PHE A 34 2.39 -11.24 2.07
C PHE A 34 3.46 -11.47 1.01
N GLU A 35 4.39 -10.54 0.83
CA GLU A 35 5.43 -10.65 -0.19
C GLU A 35 6.41 -11.80 0.05
N GLU A 36 6.78 -12.06 1.31
CA GLU A 36 7.58 -13.24 1.67
C GLU A 36 6.85 -14.54 1.28
N LYS A 37 5.54 -14.62 1.52
CA LYS A 37 4.72 -15.79 1.14
C LYS A 37 4.54 -15.91 -0.36
N THR A 38 4.38 -14.80 -1.07
CA THR A 38 4.34 -14.77 -2.53
C THR A 38 5.67 -15.23 -3.12
N GLY A 39 6.81 -14.79 -2.57
CA GLY A 39 8.14 -15.25 -2.95
C GLY A 39 8.35 -16.75 -2.69
N GLU A 40 7.89 -17.26 -1.55
CA GLU A 40 7.89 -18.71 -1.25
C GLU A 40 7.04 -19.50 -2.26
N ALA A 41 5.80 -19.04 -2.52
CA ALA A 41 4.89 -19.69 -3.46
C ALA A 41 5.44 -19.69 -4.89
N TYR A 42 6.08 -18.60 -5.32
CA TYR A 42 6.76 -18.51 -6.61
C TYR A 42 7.92 -19.51 -6.71
N SER A 43 8.74 -19.61 -5.66
CA SER A 43 9.86 -20.56 -5.60
C SER A 43 9.40 -22.02 -5.64
N LEU A 44 8.21 -22.31 -5.12
CA LEU A 44 7.56 -23.62 -5.19
C LEU A 44 6.82 -23.86 -6.52
N GLY A 45 6.87 -22.93 -7.49
CA GLY A 45 6.17 -23.04 -8.76
C GLY A 45 4.64 -22.91 -8.67
N LYS A 46 4.10 -22.42 -7.55
CA LYS A 46 2.66 -22.21 -7.35
C LYS A 46 2.16 -20.92 -8.00
N ILE A 47 3.07 -20.03 -8.37
CA ILE A 47 2.80 -18.81 -9.12
C ILE A 47 3.63 -18.89 -10.41
N GLY A 48 2.96 -18.84 -11.56
CA GLY A 48 3.61 -18.82 -12.88
C GLY A 48 3.80 -17.40 -13.41
N GLY A 49 4.69 -17.24 -14.39
CA GLY A 49 4.93 -15.94 -15.03
C GLY A 49 5.85 -15.03 -14.19
N PHE A 50 5.45 -13.79 -13.96
CA PHE A 50 6.25 -12.79 -13.23
C PHE A 50 5.74 -12.58 -11.80
N CYS A 51 6.68 -12.34 -10.88
CA CYS A 51 6.38 -12.04 -9.48
C CYS A 51 7.31 -10.94 -8.97
N HIS A 52 6.83 -9.69 -8.96
CA HIS A 52 7.63 -8.54 -8.54
C HIS A 52 7.31 -8.15 -7.10
N LEU A 53 8.20 -8.53 -6.18
CA LEU A 53 7.98 -8.36 -4.75
C LEU A 53 8.17 -6.90 -4.30
N TYR A 54 7.28 -6.36 -3.47
CA TYR A 54 7.38 -5.00 -2.91
C TYR A 54 8.27 -4.88 -1.65
N ILE A 55 9.08 -5.91 -1.36
CA ILE A 55 9.96 -5.98 -0.19
C ILE A 55 10.90 -4.78 -0.16
N GLY A 56 10.89 -4.04 0.95
CA GLY A 56 11.75 -2.88 1.19
C GLY A 56 11.13 -1.55 0.76
N GLN A 57 9.93 -1.55 0.15
CA GLN A 57 9.22 -0.35 -0.27
C GLN A 57 7.92 -0.13 0.53
N GLU A 58 7.69 -0.87 1.61
CA GLU A 58 6.41 -0.88 2.33
C GLU A 58 5.98 0.51 2.83
N ALA A 59 6.94 1.31 3.29
CA ALA A 59 6.70 2.68 3.72
C ALA A 59 6.23 3.60 2.58
N VAL A 60 6.63 3.32 1.33
CA VAL A 60 6.17 4.06 0.15
C VAL A 60 4.67 3.82 -0.05
N ALA A 61 4.22 2.55 -0.04
CA ALA A 61 2.81 2.24 -0.16
C ALA A 61 2.01 2.85 1.01
N VAL A 62 2.38 2.53 2.25
CA VAL A 62 1.64 2.97 3.44
C VAL A 62 1.60 4.49 3.57
N GLY A 63 2.75 5.16 3.47
CA GLY A 63 2.83 6.62 3.63
C GLY A 63 2.12 7.38 2.51
N THR A 64 2.29 6.96 1.26
CA THR A 64 1.62 7.61 0.13
C THR A 64 0.11 7.46 0.24
N LEU A 65 -0.38 6.24 0.50
CA LEU A 65 -1.81 5.97 0.63
C LEU A 65 -2.44 6.64 1.86
N ALA A 66 -1.72 6.75 2.97
CA ALA A 66 -2.18 7.48 4.15
C ALA A 66 -2.37 8.99 3.89
N SER A 67 -1.70 9.52 2.86
CA SER A 67 -1.79 10.93 2.45
C SER A 67 -2.85 11.18 1.37
N LEU A 68 -3.47 10.12 0.85
CA LEU A 68 -4.54 10.17 -0.15
C LEU A 68 -5.90 10.05 0.50
N ARG A 69 -6.91 10.61 -0.16
CA ARG A 69 -8.31 10.35 0.22
C ARG A 69 -8.73 8.98 -0.28
N ALA A 70 -9.77 8.45 0.36
CA ALA A 70 -10.39 7.18 -0.03
C ALA A 70 -10.93 7.19 -1.48
N ASP A 71 -11.27 8.37 -2.02
CA ASP A 71 -11.80 8.56 -3.37
C ASP A 71 -10.76 9.01 -4.41
N ASP A 72 -9.47 9.09 -4.02
CA ASP A 72 -8.40 9.42 -4.95
C ASP A 72 -7.98 8.20 -5.77
N TYR A 73 -7.88 8.37 -7.09
CA TYR A 73 -7.40 7.32 -7.99
C TYR A 73 -5.88 7.11 -7.87
N ILE A 74 -5.45 5.86 -8.04
CA ILE A 74 -4.05 5.46 -8.07
C ILE A 74 -3.83 4.59 -9.30
N THR A 75 -2.78 4.90 -10.05
CA THR A 75 -2.26 4.04 -11.11
C THR A 75 -0.98 3.39 -10.62
N ALA A 76 -0.82 2.10 -10.89
CA ALA A 76 0.38 1.36 -10.51
C ALA A 76 0.95 0.59 -11.71
N SER A 77 2.17 0.08 -11.59
CA SER A 77 2.90 -0.57 -12.68
C SER A 77 2.82 -2.10 -12.60
N TYR A 78 3.92 -2.77 -12.28
CA TYR A 78 4.00 -4.23 -12.13
C TYR A 78 4.53 -4.69 -10.75
N ARG A 79 4.72 -3.75 -9.81
CA ARG A 79 5.19 -3.97 -8.45
C ARG A 79 4.25 -3.26 -7.47
N GLU A 80 3.02 -3.74 -7.36
CA GLU A 80 1.93 -3.02 -6.67
C GLU A 80 1.15 -3.82 -5.63
N HIS A 81 1.60 -5.01 -5.25
CA HIS A 81 0.90 -5.77 -4.22
C HIS A 81 0.77 -4.95 -2.92
N GLY A 82 1.83 -4.21 -2.53
CA GLY A 82 1.81 -3.35 -1.35
C GLY A 82 0.71 -2.29 -1.40
N GLN A 83 0.56 -1.60 -2.54
CA GLN A 83 -0.46 -0.58 -2.74
C GLN A 83 -1.87 -1.20 -2.74
N ALA A 84 -2.05 -2.35 -3.41
CA ALA A 84 -3.31 -3.08 -3.43
C ALA A 84 -3.78 -3.46 -2.01
N LEU A 85 -2.88 -4.06 -1.21
CA LEU A 85 -3.16 -4.47 0.16
C LEU A 85 -3.49 -3.28 1.07
N VAL A 86 -2.70 -2.21 1.00
CA VAL A 86 -2.94 -1.00 1.82
C VAL A 86 -4.24 -0.31 1.41
N ARG A 87 -4.65 -0.43 0.14
CA ARG A 87 -5.96 0.07 -0.36
C ARG A 87 -7.15 -0.81 0.04
N GLY A 88 -6.90 -1.91 0.76
CA GLY A 88 -7.94 -2.75 1.36
C GLY A 88 -8.29 -4.00 0.57
N ILE A 89 -7.52 -4.35 -0.48
CA ILE A 89 -7.67 -5.66 -1.13
C ILE A 89 -7.27 -6.75 -0.12
N SER A 90 -8.10 -7.78 -0.02
CA SER A 90 -7.85 -8.93 0.85
C SER A 90 -6.55 -9.65 0.47
N PRO A 91 -5.70 -10.04 1.44
CA PRO A 91 -4.55 -10.92 1.21
C PRO A 91 -4.92 -12.40 1.08
N ARG A 92 -6.22 -12.74 1.23
CA ARG A 92 -6.79 -14.09 1.11
C ARG A 92 -7.62 -14.19 -0.16
#